data_AF-A0A3N9MPS1-F1
#
_entry.id   AF-A0A3N9MPS1-F1
#
_cell.length_a   1.000
_cell.length_b   1.000
_cell.length_c   1.000
_cell.angle_alpha   90.00
_cell.angle_beta   90.00
_cell.angle_gamma   90.00
#
_symmetry.space_group_name_H-M   'P 1'
#
loop_
_entity.id
_entity.type
_entity.pdbx_description
1 polymer ?
#
loop_
_entity_poly.entity_id
_entity_poly.type
_entity_poly.pdbx_seq_one_letter_code
_entity_poly.pdbx_strand_id
1 'polypeptide(L)'
;MKNKILLTALFSLLCLACQTENITEIDLENTPAEVELFAEGIISTKLYERDLAISPRGNEIIFTLSDYRQSVRCLATIKKINGKWTEKQILDFSGNYQDIEPCFSADGNQLFFASNRPVDRDSTRSDFNIWVSNLLNSGWSEPEPLNPNINTDGNEFYPSVSKNGNLYFTAERENGIGSEDIFLSRYADGQYLIPEHLDANINSPVYEFNAYISPDEDLILFSSYGREDDLGGGDLYYSKKDASGRWTPAKNMGPPINSDKLDYCPFIDMARGNFYFTSERFTPVDKRIETVDELENRANSILNGMGNIYRISMKSLLLE
;
A
#
# COMPACT_ATOMS: atom_id res chain seq x y z
N MET A 1 72.29 6.88 39.66
CA MET A 1 71.12 7.77 39.86
C MET A 1 70.36 7.82 38.54
N LYS A 2 69.24 7.08 38.42
CA LYS A 2 68.42 6.99 37.20
C LYS A 2 67.11 7.73 37.45
N ASN A 3 66.89 8.84 36.74
CA ASN A 3 65.63 9.57 36.72
C ASN A 3 64.60 8.79 35.90
N LYS A 4 63.45 8.47 36.51
CA LYS A 4 62.24 8.03 35.78
C LYS A 4 61.30 9.22 35.67
N ILE A 5 61.06 9.66 34.43
CA ILE A 5 60.05 10.64 34.06
C ILE A 5 58.70 9.91 34.03
N LEU A 6 57.73 10.38 34.81
CA LEU A 6 56.37 9.88 34.83
C LEU A 6 55.55 10.68 33.82
N LEU A 7 55.12 10.04 32.73
CA LEU A 7 54.27 10.65 31.71
C LEU A 7 52.80 10.33 32.06
N THR A 8 52.05 11.31 32.54
CA THR A 8 50.59 11.20 32.73
C THR A 8 49.89 11.54 31.42
N ALA A 9 49.28 10.54 30.79
CA ALA A 9 48.40 10.72 29.64
C ALA A 9 47.02 11.19 30.11
N LEU A 10 46.59 12.37 29.65
CA LEU A 10 45.26 12.92 29.88
C LEU A 10 44.33 12.35 28.80
N PHE A 11 43.42 11.45 29.17
CA PHE A 11 42.38 10.94 28.27
C PHE A 11 41.19 11.91 28.30
N SER A 12 41.04 12.74 27.27
CA SER A 12 39.84 13.54 27.06
C SER A 12 38.75 12.66 26.45
N LEU A 13 37.78 12.25 27.26
CA LEU A 13 36.53 11.65 26.79
C LEU A 13 35.72 12.74 26.05
N LEU A 14 35.68 12.69 24.72
CA LEU A 14 34.63 13.37 23.95
C LEU A 14 33.34 12.56 24.10
N CYS A 15 32.41 13.04 24.92
CA CYS A 15 31.03 12.60 24.87
C CYS A 15 30.41 13.12 23.56
N LEU A 16 30.37 12.28 22.53
CA LEU A 16 29.44 12.45 21.43
C LEU A 16 28.03 12.25 22.00
N ALA A 17 27.30 13.35 22.17
CA ALA A 17 25.86 13.30 22.40
C ALA A 17 25.24 12.68 21.15
N CYS A 18 24.92 11.39 21.23
CA CYS A 18 24.05 10.73 20.28
C CYS A 18 22.69 11.41 20.43
N GLN A 19 22.31 12.28 19.49
CA GLN A 19 20.92 12.69 19.35
C GLN A 19 20.17 11.41 19.03
N THR A 20 19.49 10.84 20.03
CA THR A 20 18.49 9.81 19.80
C THR A 20 17.37 10.50 19.04
N GLU A 21 17.38 10.40 17.72
CA GLU A 21 16.17 10.63 16.95
C GLU A 21 15.08 9.78 17.61
N ASN A 22 14.01 10.42 18.06
CA ASN A 22 12.83 9.73 18.55
C ASN A 22 12.27 8.96 17.36
N ILE A 23 12.73 7.73 17.15
CA ILE A 23 12.10 6.80 16.22
C ILE A 23 10.69 6.60 16.77
N THR A 24 9.72 7.24 16.12
CA THR A 24 8.30 7.11 16.44
C THR A 24 7.94 5.64 16.27
N GLU A 25 7.67 4.93 17.36
CA GLU A 25 7.23 3.54 17.30
C GLU A 25 5.95 3.44 16.45
N ILE A 26 5.80 2.40 15.64
CA ILE A 26 4.59 2.20 14.84
C ILE A 26 3.41 1.94 15.79
N ASP A 27 2.51 2.91 15.91
CA ASP A 27 1.30 2.80 16.71
C ASP A 27 0.08 2.64 15.80
N LEU A 28 -0.45 1.42 15.69
CA LEU A 28 -1.66 1.14 14.90
C LEU A 28 -2.96 1.57 15.61
N GLU A 29 -2.92 1.80 16.93
CA GLU A 29 -4.10 2.17 17.72
C GLU A 29 -4.35 3.68 17.72
N ASN A 30 -3.33 4.49 17.39
CA ASN A 30 -3.52 5.92 17.15
C ASN A 30 -4.36 6.14 15.87
N THR A 31 -5.47 6.86 16.01
CA THR A 31 -6.36 7.27 14.92
C THR A 31 -6.38 8.80 14.81
N PRO A 32 -5.50 9.41 14.01
CA PRO A 32 -5.38 10.87 13.95
C PRO A 32 -6.61 11.51 13.31
N ALA A 33 -7.01 12.69 13.80
CA ALA A 33 -8.17 13.41 13.27
C ALA A 33 -7.89 14.06 11.91
N GLU A 34 -6.62 14.38 11.63
CA GLU A 34 -6.12 14.97 10.40
C GLU A 34 -5.22 13.96 9.65
N VAL A 35 -4.98 14.22 8.37
CA VAL A 35 -4.07 13.41 7.56
C VAL A 35 -2.64 13.60 8.06
N GLU A 36 -1.95 12.50 8.36
CA GLU A 36 -0.51 12.50 8.70
C GLU A 36 0.24 11.38 7.98
N LEU A 37 1.57 11.51 7.88
CA LEU A 37 2.42 10.42 7.42
C LEU A 37 2.33 9.24 8.37
N PHE A 38 2.14 8.04 7.82
CA PHE A 38 2.16 6.82 8.60
C PHE A 38 3.59 6.33 8.81
N ALA A 39 3.96 6.18 10.09
CA ALA A 39 5.25 5.66 10.52
C ALA A 39 6.45 6.34 9.82
N GLU A 40 6.49 7.67 9.87
CA GLU A 40 7.54 8.49 9.27
C GLU A 40 8.94 8.02 9.69
N GLY A 41 9.84 7.90 8.70
CA GLY A 41 11.21 7.39 8.88
C GLY A 41 11.31 5.87 8.97
N ILE A 42 10.19 5.17 9.22
CA ILE A 42 10.13 3.71 9.26
C ILE A 42 9.46 3.17 8.00
N ILE A 43 8.19 3.46 7.73
CA ILE A 43 7.49 3.02 6.51
C ILE A 43 7.58 4.11 5.46
N SER A 44 7.06 5.31 5.76
CA SER A 44 7.20 6.45 4.86
C SER A 44 8.62 7.00 4.94
N THR A 45 9.40 6.83 3.88
CA THR A 45 10.79 7.27 3.80
C THR A 45 11.05 8.09 2.54
N LYS A 46 12.32 8.25 2.15
CA LYS A 46 12.69 8.95 0.91
C LYS A 46 12.53 8.08 -0.35
N LEU A 47 12.32 6.77 -0.18
CA LEU A 47 12.11 5.85 -1.29
C LEU A 47 10.66 5.97 -1.79
N TYR A 48 10.26 5.06 -2.69
CA TYR A 48 8.88 5.00 -3.17
C TYR A 48 8.15 3.91 -2.39
N GLU A 49 7.25 4.32 -1.50
CA GLU A 49 6.38 3.41 -0.74
C GLU A 49 4.92 3.59 -1.16
N ARG A 50 4.27 2.49 -1.49
CA ARG A 50 2.87 2.50 -1.89
C ARG A 50 2.18 1.27 -1.36
N ASP A 51 0.86 1.35 -1.25
CA ASP A 51 -0.04 0.29 -0.79
C ASP A 51 0.38 -0.37 0.53
N LEU A 52 -0.57 -0.91 1.28
CA LEU A 52 -0.23 -1.71 2.45
C LEU A 52 -1.36 -2.63 2.84
N ALA A 53 -0.99 -3.69 3.54
CA ALA A 53 -1.90 -4.57 4.24
C ALA A 53 -1.43 -4.74 5.67
N ILE A 54 -2.36 -4.62 6.61
CA ILE A 54 -2.15 -4.95 8.02
C ILE A 54 -2.81 -6.30 8.27
N SER A 55 -2.07 -7.23 8.90
CA SER A 55 -2.64 -8.53 9.25
C SER A 55 -3.87 -8.35 10.16
N PRO A 56 -4.88 -9.22 10.11
CA PRO A 56 -6.06 -9.09 10.97
C PRO A 56 -5.72 -9.04 12.48
N ARG A 57 -4.58 -9.64 12.86
CA ARG A 57 -4.05 -9.62 14.24
C ARG A 57 -3.29 -8.33 14.58
N GLY A 58 -3.00 -7.47 13.61
CA GLY A 58 -2.22 -6.23 13.73
C GLY A 58 -0.78 -6.44 14.19
N ASN A 59 -0.21 -7.59 13.86
CA ASN A 59 1.15 -7.96 14.24
C ASN A 59 2.09 -8.10 13.04
N GLU A 60 1.61 -7.82 11.83
CA GLU A 60 2.42 -7.78 10.61
C GLU A 60 1.86 -6.69 9.69
N ILE A 61 2.76 -5.90 9.12
CA ILE A 61 2.46 -4.89 8.10
C ILE A 61 3.28 -5.26 6.88
N ILE A 62 2.63 -5.35 5.73
CA ILE A 62 3.27 -5.62 4.44
C ILE A 62 2.93 -4.47 3.50
N PHE A 63 3.90 -3.95 2.77
CA PHE A 63 3.73 -2.82 1.86
C PHE A 63 4.67 -2.95 0.66
N THR A 64 4.34 -2.30 -0.45
CA THR A 64 5.26 -2.22 -1.60
C THR A 64 6.34 -1.18 -1.33
N LEU A 65 7.60 -1.61 -1.47
CA LEU A 65 8.77 -0.75 -1.37
C LEU A 65 9.56 -0.81 -2.68
N SER A 66 9.94 0.36 -3.18
CA SER A 66 10.55 0.50 -4.48
C SER A 66 11.74 1.46 -4.49
N ASP A 67 12.67 1.24 -5.43
CA ASP A 67 13.67 2.26 -5.76
C ASP A 67 13.02 3.47 -6.45
N TYR A 68 13.76 4.58 -6.56
CA TYR A 68 13.26 5.86 -7.08
C TYR A 68 12.69 5.80 -8.50
N ARG A 69 13.17 4.85 -9.31
CA ARG A 69 12.74 4.68 -10.71
C ARG A 69 11.69 3.58 -10.88
N GLN A 70 11.33 2.91 -9.79
CA GLN A 70 10.46 1.75 -9.81
C GLN A 70 10.95 0.64 -10.75
N SER A 71 12.27 0.50 -10.84
CA SER A 71 12.93 -0.60 -11.53
C SER A 71 12.86 -1.89 -10.73
N VAL A 72 12.76 -1.78 -9.40
CA VAL A 72 12.60 -2.90 -8.47
C VAL A 72 11.49 -2.54 -7.49
N ARG A 73 10.45 -3.36 -7.45
CA ARG A 73 9.34 -3.27 -6.48
C ARG A 73 9.26 -4.57 -5.71
N CYS A 74 9.36 -4.48 -4.39
CA CYS A 74 9.35 -5.63 -3.50
C CYS A 74 8.25 -5.48 -2.46
N LEU A 75 7.75 -6.61 -1.96
CA LEU A 75 6.96 -6.62 -0.73
C LEU A 75 7.89 -6.60 0.49
N ALA A 76 7.85 -5.50 1.23
CA ALA A 76 8.52 -5.36 2.51
C ALA A 76 7.57 -5.71 3.66
N THR A 77 8.09 -6.34 4.73
CA THR A 77 7.35 -6.72 5.93
C THR A 77 7.99 -6.14 7.19
N ILE A 78 7.16 -5.80 8.16
CA ILE A 78 7.53 -5.47 9.54
C ILE A 78 6.62 -6.27 10.47
N LYS A 79 7.20 -6.97 11.45
CA LYS A 79 6.46 -7.83 12.39
C LYS A 79 6.52 -7.29 13.80
N LYS A 80 5.45 -7.49 14.57
CA LYS A 80 5.39 -7.17 16.01
C LYS A 80 5.64 -8.44 16.83
N ILE A 81 6.82 -8.53 17.45
CA ILE A 81 7.26 -9.65 18.28
C ILE A 81 7.43 -9.16 19.71
N ASN A 82 6.76 -9.81 20.67
CA ASN A 82 6.78 -9.43 22.09
C ASN A 82 6.48 -7.93 22.32
N GLY A 83 5.52 -7.41 21.57
CA GLY A 83 5.09 -6.01 21.66
C GLY A 83 5.94 -5.00 20.90
N LYS A 84 7.07 -5.40 20.30
CA LYS A 84 7.98 -4.51 19.58
C LYS A 84 8.00 -4.80 18.08
N TRP A 85 8.03 -3.76 17.27
CA TRP A 85 8.22 -3.91 15.83
C TRP A 85 9.66 -4.29 15.50
N THR A 86 9.84 -5.19 14.53
CA THR A 86 11.14 -5.57 13.98
C THR A 86 11.67 -4.49 13.04
N GLU A 87 12.90 -4.64 12.57
CA GLU A 87 13.34 -3.92 11.38
C GLU A 87 12.57 -4.39 10.13
N LYS A 88 12.56 -3.54 9.09
CA LYS A 88 12.03 -3.86 7.77
C LYS A 88 12.83 -4.98 7.12
N GLN A 89 12.13 -5.95 6.54
CA GLN A 89 12.71 -7.02 5.76
C GLN A 89 11.96 -7.18 4.45
N ILE A 90 12.63 -7.61 3.39
CA ILE A 90 11.94 -8.06 2.17
C ILE A 90 11.37 -9.46 2.44
N LEU A 91 10.14 -9.73 2.00
CA LEU A 91 9.58 -11.08 2.10
C LEU A 91 10.47 -12.07 1.34
N ASP A 92 10.67 -13.27 1.90
CA ASP A 92 11.64 -14.25 1.36
C ASP A 92 11.39 -14.62 -0.11
N PHE A 93 10.12 -14.60 -0.55
CA PHE A 93 9.75 -14.91 -1.94
C PHE A 93 9.83 -13.69 -2.89
N SER A 94 10.09 -12.48 -2.38
CA SER A 94 10.04 -11.22 -3.13
C SER A 94 11.43 -10.69 -3.51
N GLY A 95 11.49 -9.89 -4.57
CA GLY A 95 12.71 -9.21 -5.05
C GLY A 95 13.37 -9.81 -6.29
N ASN A 96 12.81 -10.90 -6.82
CA ASN A 96 13.18 -11.44 -8.15
C ASN A 96 12.21 -11.01 -9.25
N TYR A 97 11.04 -10.51 -8.86
CA TYR A 97 9.95 -10.06 -9.72
C TYR A 97 9.46 -8.70 -9.22
N GLN A 98 8.56 -8.06 -9.97
CA GLN A 98 7.84 -6.89 -9.48
C GLN A 98 6.67 -7.41 -8.65
N ASP A 99 6.79 -7.36 -7.32
CA ASP A 99 5.73 -7.79 -6.41
C ASP A 99 5.14 -6.57 -5.70
N ILE A 100 3.82 -6.40 -5.82
CA ILE A 100 3.12 -5.20 -5.35
C ILE A 100 1.74 -5.54 -4.75
N GLU A 101 1.14 -4.55 -4.08
CA GLU A 101 -0.30 -4.55 -3.73
C GLU A 101 -0.73 -5.75 -2.86
N PRO A 102 -0.13 -5.89 -1.66
CA PRO A 102 -0.46 -6.98 -0.76
C PRO A 102 -1.89 -6.83 -0.22
N CYS A 103 -2.54 -7.96 0.03
CA CYS A 103 -3.84 -8.04 0.70
C CYS A 103 -3.92 -9.32 1.53
N PHE A 104 -4.28 -9.19 2.81
CA PHE A 104 -4.55 -10.35 3.66
C PHE A 104 -5.94 -10.92 3.40
N SER A 105 -6.09 -12.24 3.50
CA SER A 105 -7.41 -12.85 3.75
C SER A 105 -7.95 -12.42 5.11
N ALA A 106 -9.27 -12.49 5.28
CA ALA A 106 -9.94 -12.08 6.53
C ALA A 106 -9.45 -12.85 7.78
N ASP A 107 -9.00 -14.10 7.62
CA ASP A 107 -8.42 -14.91 8.70
C ASP A 107 -6.91 -14.71 8.89
N GLY A 108 -6.26 -14.00 7.95
CA GLY A 108 -4.82 -13.72 7.94
C GLY A 108 -3.95 -14.91 7.55
N ASN A 109 -4.54 -16.00 7.05
CA ASN A 109 -3.79 -17.20 6.66
C ASN A 109 -3.31 -17.17 5.21
N GLN A 110 -3.78 -16.21 4.41
CA GLN A 110 -3.36 -16.04 3.02
C GLN A 110 -2.96 -14.58 2.78
N LEU A 111 -1.96 -14.40 1.91
CA LEU A 111 -1.52 -13.13 1.39
C LEU A 111 -1.67 -13.15 -0.14
N PHE A 112 -2.58 -12.34 -0.65
CA PHE A 112 -2.76 -12.06 -2.06
C PHE A 112 -1.89 -10.87 -2.45
N PHE A 113 -1.39 -10.85 -3.69
CA PHE A 113 -0.60 -9.74 -4.22
C PHE A 113 -0.52 -9.82 -5.75
N ALA A 114 -0.20 -8.72 -6.41
CA ALA A 114 0.04 -8.70 -7.85
C ALA A 114 1.53 -8.91 -8.15
N SER A 115 1.85 -9.72 -9.15
CA SER A 115 3.24 -10.00 -9.55
C SER A 115 3.37 -10.31 -11.03
N ASN A 116 4.49 -9.88 -11.62
CA ASN A 116 4.87 -10.26 -12.98
C ASN A 116 5.69 -11.57 -13.05
N ARG A 117 5.62 -12.39 -12.00
CA ARG A 117 6.19 -13.75 -12.00
C ARG A 117 5.53 -14.59 -13.11
N PRO A 118 6.31 -15.44 -13.83
CA PRO A 118 5.75 -16.29 -14.88
C PRO A 118 4.67 -17.25 -14.38
N VAL A 119 3.47 -17.18 -14.96
CA VAL A 119 2.41 -18.18 -14.79
C VAL A 119 2.73 -19.40 -15.66
N ASP A 120 2.51 -20.61 -15.14
CA ASP A 120 2.78 -21.89 -15.84
C ASP A 120 4.19 -22.01 -16.46
N ARG A 121 5.16 -21.28 -15.89
CA ARG A 121 6.55 -21.15 -16.39
C ARG A 121 6.67 -20.54 -17.79
N ASP A 122 5.64 -19.85 -18.27
CA ASP A 122 5.72 -19.06 -19.50
C ASP A 122 6.44 -17.74 -19.23
N SER A 123 7.75 -17.73 -19.49
CA SER A 123 8.59 -16.54 -19.32
C SER A 123 8.48 -15.53 -20.48
N THR A 124 7.61 -15.76 -21.46
CA THR A 124 7.39 -14.80 -22.56
C THR A 124 6.45 -13.67 -22.15
N ARG A 125 5.71 -13.88 -21.07
CA ARG A 125 4.75 -12.96 -20.47
C ARG A 125 5.44 -12.03 -19.47
N SER A 126 4.96 -10.79 -19.42
CA SER A 126 5.45 -9.74 -18.51
C SER A 126 4.33 -8.97 -17.82
N ASP A 127 3.09 -9.40 -18.05
CA ASP A 127 1.89 -8.90 -17.40
C ASP A 127 1.86 -9.25 -15.91
N PHE A 128 1.11 -8.47 -15.15
CA PHE A 128 0.85 -8.72 -13.74
C PHE A 128 -0.32 -9.67 -13.58
N ASN A 129 -0.14 -10.66 -12.72
CA ASN A 129 -1.14 -11.64 -12.33
C ASN A 129 -1.35 -11.57 -10.82
N ILE A 130 -2.49 -12.06 -10.33
CA ILE A 130 -2.74 -12.18 -8.90
C ILE A 130 -2.21 -13.53 -8.40
N TRP A 131 -1.37 -13.47 -7.38
CA TRP A 131 -0.74 -14.59 -6.70
C TRP A 131 -1.22 -14.68 -5.26
N VAL A 132 -1.15 -15.87 -4.69
CA VAL A 132 -1.47 -16.15 -3.28
C VAL A 132 -0.35 -16.92 -2.62
N SER A 133 0.03 -16.53 -1.40
CA SER A 133 0.91 -17.29 -0.52
C SER A 133 0.18 -17.65 0.77
N ASN A 134 0.38 -18.86 1.27
CA ASN A 134 -0.25 -19.35 2.49
C ASN A 134 0.70 -19.20 3.69
N LEU A 135 0.17 -18.82 4.84
CA LEU A 135 0.92 -18.76 6.08
C LEU A 135 1.16 -20.16 6.64
N LEU A 136 2.42 -20.57 6.72
CA LEU A 136 2.88 -21.81 7.31
C LEU A 136 3.62 -21.54 8.63
N ASN A 137 3.93 -22.60 9.38
CA ASN A 137 4.77 -22.50 10.58
C ASN A 137 6.17 -21.93 10.29
N SER A 138 6.67 -22.11 9.06
CA SER A 138 7.96 -21.61 8.59
C SER A 138 7.90 -20.20 8.01
N GLY A 139 6.74 -19.54 8.00
CA GLY A 139 6.50 -18.28 7.29
C GLY A 139 5.61 -18.46 6.07
N TRP A 140 5.61 -17.47 5.18
CA TRP A 140 4.84 -17.50 3.94
C TRP A 140 5.37 -18.60 2.99
N SER A 141 4.46 -19.35 2.36
CA SER A 141 4.81 -20.36 1.36
C SER A 141 5.34 -19.74 0.07
N GLU A 142 5.90 -20.58 -0.81
CA GLU A 142 6.07 -20.15 -2.20
C GLU A 142 4.70 -19.72 -2.78
N PRO A 143 4.65 -18.58 -3.49
CA PRO A 143 3.41 -18.11 -4.11
C PRO A 143 2.92 -19.02 -5.24
N GLU A 144 1.60 -19.14 -5.35
CA GLU A 144 0.90 -19.83 -6.44
C GLU A 144 -0.03 -18.84 -7.17
N PRO A 145 -0.17 -18.92 -8.51
CA PRO A 145 -1.05 -18.03 -9.24
C PRO A 145 -2.51 -18.43 -9.00
N LEU A 146 -3.42 -17.46 -9.01
CA LEU A 146 -4.86 -17.74 -9.09
C LEU A 146 -5.23 -18.39 -10.42
N ASN A 147 -6.44 -18.95 -10.46
CA ASN A 147 -6.92 -19.70 -11.62
C ASN A 147 -7.12 -18.80 -12.87
N PRO A 148 -7.25 -19.40 -14.08
CA PRO A 148 -7.39 -18.66 -15.34
C PRO A 148 -8.68 -17.83 -15.49
N ASN A 149 -9.65 -17.92 -14.58
CA ASN A 149 -10.78 -16.98 -14.60
C ASN A 149 -10.35 -15.58 -14.15
N ILE A 150 -9.37 -15.55 -13.24
CA ILE A 150 -8.76 -14.33 -12.73
C ILE A 150 -7.60 -13.93 -13.62
N ASN A 151 -6.57 -14.77 -13.71
CA ASN A 151 -5.33 -14.45 -14.40
C ASN A 151 -5.49 -14.69 -15.91
N THR A 152 -5.58 -13.60 -16.69
CA THR A 152 -5.79 -13.65 -18.14
C THR A 152 -4.47 -13.46 -18.89
N ASP A 153 -4.48 -13.06 -20.17
CA ASP A 153 -3.27 -12.57 -20.86
C ASP A 153 -3.08 -11.04 -20.68
N GLY A 154 -4.03 -10.38 -20.01
CA GLY A 154 -3.96 -8.98 -19.60
C GLY A 154 -3.30 -8.82 -18.23
N ASN A 155 -3.39 -7.62 -17.66
CA ASN A 155 -2.91 -7.36 -16.31
C ASN A 155 -4.06 -7.42 -15.30
N GLU A 156 -3.82 -8.05 -14.16
CA GLU A 156 -4.69 -8.02 -12.99
C GLU A 156 -3.95 -7.44 -11.78
N PHE A 157 -4.57 -6.44 -11.16
CA PHE A 157 -4.00 -5.63 -10.09
C PHE A 157 -4.90 -5.57 -8.86
N TYR A 158 -4.27 -5.15 -7.76
CA TYR A 158 -4.88 -4.75 -6.50
C TYR A 158 -5.95 -5.70 -5.96
N PRO A 159 -5.56 -6.94 -5.62
CA PRO A 159 -6.50 -7.88 -5.03
C PRO A 159 -7.03 -7.35 -3.71
N SER A 160 -8.34 -7.45 -3.50
CA SER A 160 -9.00 -7.16 -2.24
C SER A 160 -10.03 -8.25 -1.92
N VAL A 161 -9.86 -8.91 -0.79
CA VAL A 161 -10.64 -10.11 -0.45
C VAL A 161 -11.59 -9.82 0.70
N SER A 162 -12.88 -10.05 0.48
CA SER A 162 -13.91 -9.87 1.51
C SER A 162 -13.96 -11.07 2.48
N LYS A 163 -14.76 -10.96 3.54
CA LYS A 163 -14.88 -11.99 4.58
C LYS A 163 -15.45 -13.32 4.06
N ASN A 164 -16.25 -13.28 3.00
CA ASN A 164 -16.80 -14.49 2.37
C ASN A 164 -15.83 -15.13 1.36
N GLY A 165 -14.66 -14.51 1.15
CA GLY A 165 -13.63 -14.96 0.22
C GLY A 165 -13.76 -14.41 -1.19
N ASN A 166 -14.77 -13.60 -1.51
CA ASN A 166 -14.88 -12.99 -2.84
C ASN A 166 -13.70 -12.03 -3.07
N LEU A 167 -13.22 -12.02 -4.32
CA LEU A 167 -12.10 -11.20 -4.76
C LEU A 167 -12.62 -10.03 -5.58
N TYR A 168 -12.22 -8.84 -5.19
CA TYR A 168 -12.30 -7.63 -5.97
C TYR A 168 -10.90 -7.30 -6.49
N PHE A 169 -10.79 -6.87 -7.74
CA PHE A 169 -9.51 -6.56 -8.36
C PHE A 169 -9.72 -5.61 -9.54
N THR A 170 -8.66 -5.00 -10.04
CA THR A 170 -8.73 -4.14 -11.23
C THR A 170 -8.05 -4.77 -12.42
N ALA A 171 -8.62 -4.56 -13.60
CA ALA A 171 -8.10 -5.11 -14.85
C ALA A 171 -8.65 -4.33 -16.05
N GLU A 172 -7.94 -4.41 -17.18
CA GLU A 172 -8.46 -4.05 -18.49
C GLU A 172 -9.01 -5.31 -19.17
N ARG A 173 -10.31 -5.34 -19.50
CA ARG A 173 -10.95 -6.46 -20.20
C ARG A 173 -11.86 -5.97 -21.32
N GLU A 174 -12.01 -6.78 -22.37
CA GLU A 174 -12.86 -6.43 -23.53
C GLU A 174 -14.32 -6.11 -23.18
N ASN A 175 -14.83 -6.68 -22.08
CA ASN A 175 -16.19 -6.47 -21.58
C ASN A 175 -16.28 -5.40 -20.48
N GLY A 176 -15.25 -4.57 -20.31
CA GLY A 176 -15.22 -3.45 -19.39
C GLY A 176 -16.17 -2.30 -19.77
N ILE A 177 -16.39 -1.38 -18.83
CA ILE A 177 -17.07 -0.11 -19.05
C ILE A 177 -16.06 0.95 -19.51
N GLY A 178 -14.89 0.98 -18.88
CA GLY A 178 -13.84 1.98 -19.05
C GLY A 178 -12.54 1.40 -19.61
N SER A 179 -11.43 2.06 -19.26
CA SER A 179 -10.08 1.60 -19.65
C SER A 179 -9.53 0.56 -18.66
N GLU A 180 -9.55 0.87 -17.37
CA GLU A 180 -9.34 -0.09 -16.29
C GLU A 180 -10.58 -0.07 -15.42
N ASP A 181 -11.13 -1.24 -15.10
CA ASP A 181 -12.37 -1.39 -14.36
C ASP A 181 -12.15 -2.24 -13.10
N ILE A 182 -13.06 -2.07 -12.14
CA ILE A 182 -13.14 -2.93 -10.96
C ILE A 182 -14.03 -4.14 -11.26
N PHE A 183 -13.50 -5.32 -11.01
CA PHE A 183 -14.15 -6.62 -11.18
C PHE A 183 -14.40 -7.30 -9.84
N LEU A 184 -15.47 -8.09 -9.78
CA LEU A 184 -15.83 -9.00 -8.69
C LEU A 184 -15.80 -10.43 -9.20
N SER A 185 -14.98 -11.28 -8.58
CA SER A 185 -15.09 -12.73 -8.69
C SER A 185 -15.58 -13.34 -7.38
N ARG A 186 -16.66 -14.10 -7.47
CA ARG A 186 -17.18 -14.85 -6.33
C ARG A 186 -16.32 -16.08 -6.05
N TYR A 187 -16.12 -16.40 -4.78
CA TYR A 187 -15.44 -17.61 -4.37
C TYR A 187 -16.47 -18.71 -4.05
N ALA A 188 -16.39 -19.81 -4.79
CA ALA A 188 -17.30 -20.95 -4.63
C ALA A 188 -16.59 -22.26 -4.99
N ASP A 189 -16.91 -23.34 -4.28
CA ASP A 189 -16.38 -24.68 -4.53
C ASP A 189 -14.83 -24.76 -4.60
N GLY A 190 -14.16 -23.95 -3.77
CA GLY A 190 -12.70 -23.92 -3.67
C GLY A 190 -11.98 -23.09 -4.74
N GLN A 191 -12.72 -22.33 -5.57
CA GLN A 191 -12.16 -21.57 -6.68
C GLN A 191 -12.85 -20.22 -6.89
N TYR A 192 -12.14 -19.30 -7.53
CA TYR A 192 -12.71 -18.06 -8.05
C TYR A 192 -13.46 -18.30 -9.35
N LEU A 193 -14.69 -17.79 -9.43
CA LEU A 193 -15.55 -17.89 -10.62
C LEU A 193 -15.18 -16.84 -11.68
N ILE A 194 -15.83 -16.92 -12.85
CA ILE A 194 -15.71 -15.89 -13.89
C ILE A 194 -16.14 -14.53 -13.29
N PRO A 195 -15.28 -13.50 -13.36
CA PRO A 195 -15.59 -12.21 -12.76
C PRO A 195 -16.60 -11.40 -13.59
N GLU A 196 -17.35 -10.55 -12.89
CA GLU A 196 -18.22 -9.52 -13.45
C GLU A 196 -17.66 -8.14 -13.12
N HIS A 197 -17.68 -7.20 -14.06
CA HIS A 197 -17.36 -5.81 -13.73
C HIS A 197 -18.44 -5.24 -12.81
N LEU A 198 -18.07 -4.31 -11.94
CA LEU A 198 -19.04 -3.57 -11.14
C LEU A 198 -19.88 -2.63 -12.04
N ASP A 199 -21.03 -2.21 -11.55
CA ASP A 199 -21.96 -1.38 -12.31
C ASP A 199 -21.49 0.07 -12.47
N ALA A 200 -22.23 0.85 -13.26
CA ALA A 200 -21.89 2.23 -13.61
C ALA A 200 -21.97 3.24 -12.44
N ASN A 201 -22.35 2.81 -11.23
CA ASN A 201 -22.18 3.62 -10.02
C ASN A 201 -20.74 3.57 -9.50
N ILE A 202 -20.00 2.52 -9.85
CA ILE A 202 -18.61 2.30 -9.44
C ILE A 202 -17.66 2.54 -10.59
N ASN A 203 -17.86 1.84 -11.70
CA ASN A 203 -17.04 1.94 -12.90
C ASN A 203 -17.60 3.04 -13.82
N SER A 204 -16.73 3.65 -14.60
CA SER A 204 -17.08 4.74 -15.52
C SER A 204 -16.33 4.59 -16.84
N PRO A 205 -16.58 5.46 -17.84
CA PRO A 205 -15.82 5.41 -19.09
C PRO A 205 -14.34 5.77 -18.97
N VAL A 206 -13.84 6.14 -17.78
CA VAL A 206 -12.43 6.52 -17.54
C VAL A 206 -11.65 5.39 -16.85
N TYR A 207 -10.76 5.71 -15.91
CA TYR A 207 -9.93 4.74 -15.21
C TYR A 207 -10.44 4.53 -13.78
N GLU A 208 -10.64 3.28 -13.38
CA GLU A 208 -10.85 2.86 -12.00
C GLU A 208 -9.80 1.81 -11.60
N PHE A 209 -9.04 2.10 -10.56
CA PHE A 209 -7.91 1.28 -10.14
C PHE A 209 -7.79 1.24 -8.61
N ASN A 210 -7.03 0.26 -8.11
CA ASN A 210 -6.77 0.05 -6.68
C ASN A 210 -8.02 0.03 -5.78
N ALA A 211 -8.85 -1.01 -5.90
CA ALA A 211 -10.08 -1.12 -5.12
C ALA A 211 -9.89 -1.89 -3.81
N TYR A 212 -10.24 -1.26 -2.68
CA TYR A 212 -10.44 -1.91 -1.39
C TYR A 212 -11.92 -2.21 -1.16
N ILE A 213 -12.24 -3.47 -0.84
CA ILE A 213 -13.56 -3.88 -0.37
C ILE A 213 -13.56 -4.08 1.15
N SER A 214 -14.57 -3.54 1.81
CA SER A 214 -14.83 -3.85 3.22
C SER A 214 -15.18 -5.33 3.44
N PRO A 215 -14.94 -5.90 4.64
CA PRO A 215 -15.18 -7.32 4.90
C PRO A 215 -16.59 -7.81 4.58
N ASP A 216 -17.62 -6.97 4.82
CA ASP A 216 -19.03 -7.31 4.59
C ASP A 216 -19.54 -6.85 3.20
N GLU A 217 -18.63 -6.37 2.34
CA GLU A 217 -18.90 -5.89 0.98
C GLU A 217 -19.92 -4.74 0.88
N ASP A 218 -20.04 -3.89 1.90
CA ASP A 218 -21.03 -2.79 1.94
C ASP A 218 -20.41 -1.40 1.73
N LEU A 219 -19.08 -1.32 1.77
CA LEU A 219 -18.26 -0.16 1.46
C LEU A 219 -17.12 -0.57 0.52
N ILE A 220 -16.93 0.20 -0.55
CA ILE A 220 -15.78 0.10 -1.47
C ILE A 220 -15.08 1.45 -1.56
N LEU A 221 -13.75 1.44 -1.51
CA LEU A 221 -12.90 2.60 -1.78
C LEU A 221 -12.00 2.26 -2.95
N PHE A 222 -11.74 3.22 -3.81
CA PHE A 222 -10.92 2.99 -5.00
C PHE A 222 -10.36 4.29 -5.54
N SER A 223 -9.36 4.19 -6.40
CA SER A 223 -8.80 5.33 -7.12
C SER A 223 -9.46 5.49 -8.48
N SER A 224 -9.59 6.72 -8.97
CA SER A 224 -10.03 6.98 -10.34
C SER A 224 -9.36 8.21 -10.92
N TYR A 225 -9.10 8.20 -12.22
CA TYR A 225 -8.48 9.30 -12.94
C TYR A 225 -9.34 9.73 -14.13
N GLY A 226 -9.60 11.04 -14.24
CA GLY A 226 -10.32 11.64 -15.36
C GLY A 226 -11.83 11.83 -15.16
N ARG A 227 -12.35 11.62 -13.95
CA ARG A 227 -13.74 11.98 -13.61
C ARG A 227 -13.93 13.50 -13.58
N GLU A 228 -15.17 13.95 -13.71
CA GLU A 228 -15.49 15.39 -13.79
C GLU A 228 -15.06 16.16 -12.52
N ASP A 229 -15.09 15.50 -11.36
CA ASP A 229 -14.71 16.03 -10.05
C ASP A 229 -13.28 15.67 -9.61
N ASP A 230 -12.45 15.14 -10.50
CA ASP A 230 -11.03 14.83 -10.25
C ASP A 230 -10.21 16.11 -9.96
N LEU A 231 -9.39 16.05 -8.90
CA LEU A 231 -8.55 17.14 -8.43
C LEU A 231 -7.14 17.11 -9.02
N GLY A 232 -6.68 15.95 -9.51
CA GLY A 232 -5.45 15.80 -10.28
C GLY A 232 -4.74 14.47 -10.06
N GLY A 233 -4.01 13.99 -11.06
CA GLY A 233 -3.14 12.79 -10.97
C GLY A 233 -3.85 11.44 -10.78
N GLY A 234 -5.07 11.44 -10.23
CA GLY A 234 -5.86 10.29 -9.80
C GLY A 234 -6.28 10.49 -8.35
N ASP A 235 -7.57 10.32 -8.08
CA ASP A 235 -8.22 10.66 -6.81
C ASP A 235 -8.85 9.43 -6.15
N LEU A 236 -8.99 9.47 -4.84
CA LEU A 236 -9.73 8.47 -4.07
C LEU A 236 -11.25 8.76 -4.07
N TYR A 237 -12.02 7.71 -4.31
CA TYR A 237 -13.48 7.69 -4.31
C TYR A 237 -13.98 6.61 -3.36
N TYR A 238 -15.22 6.75 -2.92
CA TYR A 238 -15.93 5.70 -2.20
C TYR A 238 -17.35 5.50 -2.69
N SER A 239 -17.89 4.32 -2.46
CA SER A 239 -19.30 4.01 -2.62
C SER A 239 -19.76 3.04 -1.54
N LYS A 240 -21.05 3.08 -1.22
CA LYS A 240 -21.70 2.18 -0.26
C LYS A 240 -22.86 1.45 -0.89
N LYS A 241 -23.23 0.31 -0.33
CA LYS A 241 -24.49 -0.34 -0.67
C LYS A 241 -25.67 0.38 0.02
N ASP A 242 -26.73 0.64 -0.73
CA ASP A 242 -28.01 1.11 -0.20
C ASP A 242 -28.78 -0.02 0.51
N ALA A 243 -29.95 0.29 1.09
CA ALA A 243 -30.78 -0.70 1.79
C ALA A 243 -31.30 -1.84 0.89
N SER A 244 -31.17 -1.72 -0.44
CA SER A 244 -31.48 -2.78 -1.41
C SER A 244 -30.25 -3.56 -1.87
N GLY A 245 -29.07 -3.27 -1.32
CA GLY A 245 -27.81 -3.94 -1.65
C GLY A 245 -27.12 -3.45 -2.92
N ARG A 246 -27.56 -2.32 -3.49
CA ARG A 246 -26.97 -1.74 -4.71
C ARG A 246 -25.94 -0.68 -4.35
N TRP A 247 -24.85 -0.61 -5.09
CA TRP A 247 -23.88 0.47 -4.94
C TRP A 247 -24.53 1.83 -5.23
N THR A 248 -24.27 2.81 -4.38
CA THR A 248 -24.61 4.21 -4.64
C THR A 248 -23.61 4.82 -5.63
N PRO A 249 -23.94 5.91 -6.35
CA PRO A 249 -22.96 6.63 -7.15
C PRO A 249 -21.70 6.94 -6.34
N ALA A 250 -20.53 6.65 -6.92
CA ALA A 250 -19.24 6.93 -6.30
C ALA A 250 -19.10 8.43 -6.01
N LYS A 251 -18.49 8.74 -4.86
CA LYS A 251 -18.24 10.10 -4.39
C LYS A 251 -16.74 10.31 -4.22
N ASN A 252 -16.22 11.41 -4.77
CA ASN A 252 -14.84 11.85 -4.53
C ASN A 252 -14.64 12.15 -3.02
N MET A 253 -13.52 11.73 -2.46
CA MET A 253 -13.21 11.91 -1.04
C MET A 253 -12.77 13.33 -0.67
N GLY A 254 -12.42 14.15 -1.66
CA GLY A 254 -12.07 15.56 -1.52
C GLY A 254 -10.84 15.84 -0.65
N PRO A 255 -10.41 17.10 -0.53
CA PRO A 255 -9.36 17.48 0.41
C PRO A 255 -9.80 17.30 1.87
N PRO A 256 -8.89 16.94 2.80
CA PRO A 256 -7.45 16.80 2.60
C PRO A 256 -7.00 15.39 2.16
N ILE A 257 -7.95 14.48 1.89
CA ILE A 257 -7.66 13.10 1.47
C ILE A 257 -7.08 13.11 0.06
N ASN A 258 -7.77 13.76 -0.87
CA ASN A 258 -7.26 14.02 -2.22
C ASN A 258 -6.48 15.34 -2.26
N SER A 259 -5.43 15.35 -3.06
CA SER A 259 -4.52 16.46 -3.34
C SER A 259 -4.59 16.84 -4.82
N ASP A 260 -3.64 17.64 -5.31
CA ASP A 260 -3.50 17.94 -6.74
C ASP A 260 -2.45 17.02 -7.43
N LYS A 261 -2.16 15.88 -6.79
CA LYS A 261 -1.23 14.82 -7.22
C LYS A 261 -1.96 13.48 -7.17
N LEU A 262 -1.30 12.40 -7.58
CA LEU A 262 -1.87 11.06 -7.49
C LEU A 262 -2.07 10.64 -6.02
N ASP A 263 -3.31 10.35 -5.66
CA ASP A 263 -3.77 9.81 -4.39
C ASP A 263 -4.50 8.48 -4.63
N TYR A 264 -4.02 7.41 -4.00
CA TYR A 264 -4.36 6.05 -4.45
C TYR A 264 -4.07 4.98 -3.38
N CYS A 265 -4.25 3.71 -3.75
CA CYS A 265 -4.03 2.56 -2.87
C CYS A 265 -4.76 2.66 -1.51
N PRO A 266 -6.09 2.82 -1.48
CA PRO A 266 -6.85 2.89 -0.24
C PRO A 266 -6.78 1.56 0.53
N PHE A 267 -6.61 1.64 1.85
CA PHE A 267 -6.72 0.49 2.74
C PHE A 267 -7.40 0.91 4.06
N ILE A 268 -8.34 0.11 4.55
CA ILE A 268 -8.98 0.35 5.85
C ILE A 268 -8.63 -0.78 6.84
N ASP A 269 -8.03 -0.39 7.98
CA ASP A 269 -7.97 -1.24 9.16
C ASP A 269 -9.25 -1.05 9.98
N MET A 270 -10.28 -1.84 9.65
CA MET A 270 -11.59 -1.80 10.31
C MET A 270 -11.50 -2.10 11.81
N ALA A 271 -10.51 -2.90 12.25
CA ALA A 271 -10.37 -3.29 13.64
C ALA A 271 -9.88 -2.13 14.51
N ARG A 272 -9.08 -1.23 13.94
CA ARG A 272 -8.47 -0.09 14.66
C ARG A 272 -9.05 1.26 14.25
N GLY A 273 -9.85 1.31 13.19
CA GLY A 273 -10.52 2.52 12.74
C GLY A 273 -9.60 3.51 12.02
N ASN A 274 -8.58 3.01 11.33
CA ASN A 274 -7.67 3.80 10.51
C ASN A 274 -7.96 3.58 9.02
N PHE A 275 -7.93 4.67 8.26
CA PHE A 275 -7.84 4.68 6.82
C PHE A 275 -6.44 5.06 6.41
N TYR A 276 -5.88 4.31 5.47
CA TYR A 276 -4.56 4.50 4.90
C TYR A 276 -4.67 4.68 3.40
N PHE A 277 -3.77 5.46 2.84
CA PHE A 277 -3.66 5.65 1.40
C PHE A 277 -2.26 6.08 1.04
N THR A 278 -1.90 5.91 -0.23
CA THR A 278 -0.66 6.43 -0.80
C THR A 278 -0.92 7.77 -1.47
N SER A 279 0.01 8.72 -1.33
CA SER A 279 -0.05 9.99 -2.02
C SER A 279 1.33 10.41 -2.52
N GLU A 280 1.37 11.00 -3.72
CA GLU A 280 2.56 11.67 -4.28
C GLU A 280 2.62 13.17 -3.93
N ARG A 281 1.81 13.63 -2.96
CA ARG A 281 1.92 14.98 -2.41
C ARG A 281 3.32 15.25 -1.88
N PHE A 282 3.82 16.45 -2.09
CA PHE A 282 5.19 16.83 -1.76
C PHE A 282 5.27 18.21 -1.11
N THR A 283 6.38 18.49 -0.43
CA THR A 283 6.64 19.81 0.15
C THR A 283 6.97 20.81 -0.96
N PRO A 284 6.19 21.89 -1.18
CA PRO A 284 6.45 22.86 -2.23
C PRO A 284 7.84 23.53 -2.14
N VAL A 285 8.32 24.05 -3.27
CA VAL A 285 9.56 24.84 -3.32
C VAL A 285 9.20 26.32 -3.14
N ASP A 286 9.22 26.78 -1.89
CA ASP A 286 8.82 28.15 -1.56
C ASP A 286 9.99 29.15 -1.59
N LYS A 287 11.21 28.66 -1.79
CA LYS A 287 12.44 29.46 -1.86
C LYS A 287 13.35 28.94 -2.96
N ARG A 288 14.16 29.83 -3.54
CA ARG A 288 15.18 29.46 -4.51
C ARG A 288 16.19 28.50 -3.86
N ILE A 289 16.49 27.40 -4.55
CA ILE A 289 17.60 26.49 -4.20
C ILE A 289 18.91 27.18 -4.61
N GLU A 290 19.80 27.41 -3.64
CA GLU A 290 21.06 28.15 -3.83
C GLU A 290 22.27 27.22 -4.00
N THR A 291 22.20 26.00 -3.45
CA THR A 291 23.32 25.06 -3.43
C THR A 291 22.94 23.67 -3.94
N VAL A 292 23.93 22.89 -4.36
CA VAL A 292 23.73 21.48 -4.73
C VAL A 292 23.30 20.68 -3.51
N ASP A 293 23.90 20.92 -2.34
CA ASP A 293 23.54 20.24 -1.09
C ASP A 293 22.06 20.43 -0.72
N GLU A 294 21.49 21.63 -0.94
CA GLU A 294 20.05 21.87 -0.75
C GLU A 294 19.19 21.02 -1.69
N LEU A 295 19.60 20.90 -2.97
CA LEU A 295 18.90 20.06 -3.94
C LEU A 295 18.99 18.58 -3.54
N GLU A 296 20.17 18.10 -3.13
CA GLU A 296 20.39 16.72 -2.71
C GLU A 296 19.58 16.38 -1.45
N ASN A 297 19.59 17.26 -0.45
CA ASN A 297 18.80 17.09 0.77
C ASN A 297 17.30 17.02 0.47
N ARG A 298 16.82 17.89 -0.43
CA ARG A 298 15.42 17.86 -0.87
C ARG A 298 15.08 16.55 -1.59
N ALA A 299 15.90 16.13 -2.54
CA ALA A 299 15.69 14.90 -3.30
C ALA A 299 15.69 13.66 -2.40
N ASN A 300 16.44 13.69 -1.29
CA ASN A 300 16.56 12.61 -0.31
C ASN A 300 15.63 12.77 0.91
N SER A 301 14.57 13.57 0.82
CA SER A 301 13.59 13.78 1.90
C SER A 301 12.31 12.94 1.73
N ILE A 302 11.55 12.75 2.82
CA ILE A 302 10.33 11.92 2.89
C ILE A 302 9.15 12.54 2.12
N LEU A 303 9.24 13.78 1.63
CA LEU A 303 8.17 14.44 0.88
C LEU A 303 8.70 15.02 -0.43
N ASN A 304 9.47 14.19 -1.14
CA ASN A 304 10.12 14.51 -2.41
C ASN A 304 9.20 14.30 -3.63
N GLY A 305 7.94 13.90 -3.42
CA GLY A 305 6.97 13.59 -4.48
C GLY A 305 7.05 12.16 -5.00
N MET A 306 7.88 11.32 -4.39
CA MET A 306 7.72 9.88 -4.47
C MET A 306 6.55 9.47 -3.56
N GLY A 307 5.85 8.38 -3.89
CA GLY A 307 4.71 7.93 -3.09
C GLY A 307 5.12 7.66 -1.63
N ASN A 308 4.30 8.15 -0.70
CA ASN A 308 4.38 7.81 0.72
C ASN A 308 3.01 7.42 1.25
N ILE A 309 3.00 6.75 2.40
CA ILE A 309 1.78 6.25 3.02
C ILE A 309 1.31 7.22 4.10
N TYR A 310 0.04 7.61 3.99
CA TYR A 310 -0.65 8.48 4.93
C TYR A 310 -1.70 7.71 5.69
N ARG A 311 -2.14 8.27 6.82
CA ARG A 311 -3.30 7.78 7.56
C ARG A 311 -4.19 8.90 8.09
N ILE A 312 -5.44 8.54 8.35
CA ILE A 312 -6.43 9.35 9.05
C ILE A 312 -7.46 8.43 9.73
N SER A 313 -8.12 8.90 10.78
CA SER A 313 -9.24 8.18 11.39
C SER A 313 -10.38 7.97 10.39
N MET A 314 -10.92 6.77 10.36
CA MET A 314 -12.16 6.48 9.65
C MET A 314 -13.32 7.40 10.05
N LYS A 315 -13.36 7.86 11.30
CA LYS A 315 -14.40 8.77 11.79
C LYS A 315 -14.34 10.14 11.11
N SER A 316 -13.17 10.55 10.66
CA SER A 316 -12.97 11.82 9.94
C SER A 316 -13.37 11.74 8.48
N LEU A 317 -13.58 10.54 7.91
CA LEU A 317 -13.91 10.39 6.49
C LEU A 317 -15.30 10.90 6.13
N LEU A 318 -16.15 11.21 7.13
CA LEU A 318 -17.54 11.67 6.94
C LEU A 318 -18.24 10.91 5.81
N LEU A 319 -18.06 9.59 5.79
CA LEU A 319 -18.75 8.73 4.84
C LEU A 319 -20.23 8.81 5.23
N GLU A 320 -20.98 9.71 4.61
CA GLU A 320 -22.45 9.83 4.71
C GLU A 320 -23.13 8.65 4.02
#